data_AF-A0AAW5BV79-F1
#
_entry.id   AF-A0AAW5BV79-F1
#
_cell.length_a   1.000
_cell.length_b   1.000
_cell.length_c   1.000
_cell.angle_alpha   90.00
_cell.angle_beta   90.00
_cell.angle_gamma   90.00
#
_symmetry.space_group_name_H-M   'P 1'
#
loop_
_entity.id
_entity.type
_entity.pdbx_description
1 polymer ?
#
loop_
_entity_poly.entity_id
_entity_poly.type
_entity_poly.pdbx_seq_one_letter_code
_entity_poly.pdbx_strand_id
1 'polypeptide(L)' 'MLRGGAFKPRTSPKSFQGLKEEGLEILKAVKKETNLPVITELMDAGDLDKLYEVADVIQIGSRNMQNF' A
#
# COMPACT_ATOMS: atom_id res chain seq x y z
N MET A 1 7.63 6.09 -12.01
CA MET A 1 6.77 5.22 -11.17
C MET A 1 7.25 5.32 -9.74
N LEU A 2 6.33 5.50 -8.78
CA LEU A 2 6.62 5.70 -7.36
C LEU A 2 6.08 4.51 -6.57
N ARG A 3 6.84 4.04 -5.58
CA ARG A 3 6.38 2.99 -4.65
C ARG A 3 6.38 3.50 -3.23
N GLY A 4 5.25 3.35 -2.55
CA GLY A 4 5.12 3.60 -1.12
C GLY A 4 4.19 2.58 -0.48
N GLY A 5 4.59 2.04 0.67
CA GLY A 5 3.77 1.07 1.40
C GLY A 5 3.00 1.76 2.51
N ALA A 6 1.68 1.88 2.35
CA ALA A 6 0.77 2.40 3.38
C ALA A 6 0.73 1.46 4.60
N PHE A 7 0.89 0.17 4.38
CA PHE A 7 0.89 -0.88 5.39
C PHE A 7 2.29 -1.51 5.52
N LYS A 8 2.66 -1.88 6.75
CA LYS A 8 3.93 -2.57 7.02
C LYS A 8 3.72 -3.80 7.91
N PRO A 9 3.93 -5.03 7.39
CA PRO A 9 3.81 -6.24 8.20
C PRO A 9 5.01 -6.36 9.13
N ARG A 10 4.79 -6.05 10.41
CA ARG A 10 5.81 -6.17 11.45
C ARG A 10 5.45 -7.30 12.39
N THR A 11 6.43 -8.13 12.71
CA THR A 11 6.29 -9.18 13.72
C THR A 11 6.20 -8.59 15.12
N SER A 12 6.79 -7.42 15.35
CA SER A 12 6.71 -6.71 16.63
C SER A 12 5.59 -5.67 16.62
N PRO A 13 4.70 -5.65 17.62
CA PRO A 13 3.64 -4.65 17.73
C PRO A 13 4.19 -3.24 18.02
N LYS A 14 5.41 -3.13 18.56
CA LYS A 14 6.06 -1.85 18.87
C LYS A 14 6.70 -1.19 17.64
N SER A 15 6.81 -1.92 16.54
CA SER A 15 7.34 -1.35 15.30
C SER A 15 6.31 -0.48 14.61
N PHE A 16 6.77 0.49 13.83
CA PHE A 16 5.92 1.27 12.95
C PHE A 16 5.16 0.36 11.97
N GLN A 17 3.82 0.44 12.01
CA GLN A 17 2.90 -0.42 11.25
C GLN A 17 2.52 0.15 9.87
N GLY A 18 3.06 1.31 9.50
CA GLY A 18 2.57 2.09 8.37
C GLY A 18 1.55 3.15 8.80
N LEU A 19 1.27 4.08 7.90
CA LEU A 19 0.27 5.14 8.08
C LEU A 19 -1.15 4.68 7.73
N LYS A 20 -1.32 3.45 7.20
CA LYS A 20 -2.61 2.87 6.81
C LYS A 20 -3.36 3.82 5.84
N GLU A 21 -4.62 4.13 6.11
CA GLU A 21 -5.47 4.98 5.27
C GLU A 21 -4.88 6.37 5.03
N GLU A 22 -4.28 6.99 6.06
CA GLU A 22 -3.58 8.27 5.88
C GLU A 22 -2.43 8.15 4.87
N GLY A 23 -1.73 7.02 4.88
CA GLY A 23 -0.70 6.71 3.89
C GLY A 23 -1.25 6.58 2.47
N LEU A 24 -2.45 6.05 2.30
CA LEU A 24 -3.12 5.96 1.00
C LEU A 24 -3.53 7.35 0.48
N GLU A 25 -4.06 8.21 1.36
CA GLU A 25 -4.40 9.59 0.99
C GLU A 25 -3.16 10.40 0.59
N ILE A 26 -2.04 10.21 1.28
CA ILE A 26 -0.76 10.82 0.89
C ILE A 26 -0.34 10.32 -0.51
N LEU A 27 -0.42 9.02 -0.77
CA LEU A 27 -0.09 8.45 -2.08
C LEU A 27 -1.00 8.97 -3.19
N LYS A 28 -2.29 9.16 -2.91
CA LYS A 28 -3.28 9.75 -3.82
C LYS A 28 -2.93 11.20 -4.15
N ALA A 29 -2.55 11.99 -3.15
CA ALA A 29 -2.09 13.37 -3.33
C ALA A 29 -0.81 13.43 -4.18
N VAL A 30 0.19 12.62 -3.85
CA VAL A 30 1.47 12.54 -4.58
C VAL A 30 1.25 12.10 -6.03
N LYS A 31 0.37 11.13 -6.28
CA LYS A 31 -0.03 10.71 -7.64
C LYS A 31 -0.57 11.90 -8.44
N LYS A 32 -1.47 12.67 -7.84
CA LYS A 32 -2.08 13.85 -8.48
C LYS A 32 -1.06 14.94 -8.78
N GLU A 33 -0.12 15.20 -7.87
CA GLU A 33 0.88 16.26 -8.01
C GLU A 33 1.97 15.90 -9.00
N THR A 34 2.46 14.66 -8.94
CA THR A 34 3.63 14.22 -9.72
C THR A 34 3.27 13.58 -11.06
N ASN A 35 2.00 13.18 -11.23
CA ASN A 35 1.52 12.39 -12.36
C ASN A 35 2.29 11.06 -12.56
N LEU A 36 2.96 10.56 -11.52
CA LEU A 36 3.66 9.28 -11.56
C LEU A 36 2.70 8.14 -11.16
N PRO A 37 2.78 6.98 -11.84
CA PRO A 37 2.01 5.81 -11.40
C PRO A 37 2.50 5.31 -10.04
N VAL A 38 1.57 4.89 -9.19
CA VAL A 38 1.78 4.49 -7.80
C VAL A 38 1.69 2.98 -7.64
N ILE A 39 2.66 2.42 -6.93
CA ILE A 39 2.68 1.04 -6.46
C ILE A 39 2.50 1.05 -4.93
N THR A 40 1.57 0.23 -4.42
CA THR A 40 1.44 -0.04 -2.98
C THR A 40 1.15 -1.53 -2.72
N GLU A 41 1.44 -1.99 -1.52
CA GLU A 41 1.38 -3.42 -1.16
C GLU A 41 0.02 -3.79 -0.54
N LEU A 42 -0.60 -4.85 -1.06
CA LEU A 42 -1.79 -5.45 -0.46
C LEU A 42 -1.37 -6.41 0.66
N MET A 43 -1.88 -6.13 1.86
CA MET A 43 -1.59 -6.93 3.04
C MET A 43 -2.70 -7.93 3.38
N ASP A 44 -3.95 -7.49 3.26
CA ASP A 44 -5.15 -8.26 3.53
C ASP A 44 -6.16 -8.03 2.38
N ALA A 45 -6.89 -9.06 1.99
CA ALA A 45 -7.85 -8.99 0.89
C ALA A 45 -8.99 -7.98 1.16
N GLY A 46 -9.32 -7.71 2.43
CA GLY A 46 -10.34 -6.74 2.80
C GLY A 46 -9.96 -5.28 2.53
N ASP A 47 -8.69 -4.97 2.30
CA ASP A 47 -8.23 -3.61 1.96
C ASP A 47 -8.20 -3.35 0.44
N LEU A 48 -8.57 -4.33 -0.38
CA LEU A 48 -8.44 -4.26 -1.85
C LEU A 48 -9.19 -3.08 -2.46
N ASP A 49 -10.43 -2.82 -2.01
CA ASP A 49 -11.26 -1.70 -2.50
C ASP A 49 -10.57 -0.34 -2.28
N LYS A 50 -9.93 -0.16 -1.12
CA LYS A 50 -9.19 1.07 -0.80
C LYS A 50 -7.96 1.23 -1.69
N LEU A 51 -7.28 0.13 -2.00
CA LEU A 51 -6.10 0.15 -2.85
C LEU A 51 -6.45 0.47 -4.31
N TYR A 52 -7.60 0.01 -4.81
CA TYR A 52 -8.06 0.30 -6.18
C TYR A 52 -8.26 1.79 -6.45
N GLU A 53 -8.59 2.58 -5.43
CA GLU A 53 -8.76 4.03 -5.60
C GLU A 53 -7.44 4.78 -5.85
N VAL A 54 -6.30 4.18 -5.50
CA VAL A 54 -5.01 4.88 -5.43
C VAL A 54 -3.94 4.23 -6.30
N ALA A 55 -3.81 2.90 -6.23
CA ALA A 55 -2.71 2.16 -6.83
C ALA A 55 -2.93 1.89 -8.32
N ASP A 56 -1.89 2.12 -9.13
CA ASP A 56 -1.84 1.67 -10.52
C ASP A 56 -1.30 0.25 -10.63
N VAL A 57 -0.50 -0.19 -9.65
CA VAL A 57 -0.02 -1.56 -9.51
C VAL A 57 -0.16 -1.99 -8.06
N ILE A 58 -0.82 -3.13 -7.85
CA ILE A 58 -0.91 -3.77 -6.53
C ILE A 58 0.27 -4.73 -6.39
N GLN A 59 1.11 -4.50 -5.39
CA GLN A 59 2.23 -5.39 -5.05
C GLN A 59 1.75 -6.46 -4.06
N ILE A 60 2.07 -7.73 -4.35
CA ILE A 60 1.95 -8.81 -3.37
C ILE A 60 3.31 -9.00 -2.69
N GLY A 61 3.33 -8.85 -1.36
CA GLY A 61 4.54 -9.11 -0.57
C GLY A 61 4.96 -10.57 -0.60
N SER A 62 6.25 -10.85 -0.44
CA SER A 62 6.77 -12.23 -0.45
C SER A 62 6.12 -13.15 0.60
N ARG A 63 5.65 -12.59 1.73
CA ARG A 63 4.91 -13.33 2.76
C ARG A 63 3.51 -13.75 2.33
N ASN A 64 2.91 -13.04 1.37
CA ASN A 64 1.59 -13.33 0.81
C ASN A 64 1.68 -14.05 -0.55
N MET A 65 2.87 -14.47 -1.00
CA MET A 65 3.06 -15.12 -2.31
C MET A 65 2.24 -16.41 -2.47
N GLN A 66 1.89 -17.08 -1.37
CA GLN A 66 1.09 -18.31 -1.33
C GLN A 66 -0.27 -18.11 -0.65
N ASN A 67 -0.74 -16.86 -0.56
CA ASN A 67 -2.07 -16.54 -0.04
C ASN A 67 -3.08 -16.64 -1.20
N PHE A 68 -3.75 -17.80 -1.31
CA PHE A 68 -4.67 -18.17 -2.39
C PHE A 68 -6.09 -17.63 -2.18
#